data_AF-A0A222E6D1-F1
#
_entry.id   AF-A0A222E6D1-F1
#
_cell.length_a   1.000
_cell.length_b   1.000
_cell.length_c   1.000
_cell.angle_alpha   90.00
_cell.angle_beta   90.00
_cell.angle_gamma   90.00
#
_symmetry.space_group_name_H-M   'P 1'
#
loop_
_entity.id
_entity.type
_entity.pdbx_description
1 polymer ?
#
loop_
_entity_poly.entity_id
_entity_poly.type
_entity_poly.pdbx_seq_one_letter_code
_entity_poly.pdbx_strand_id
1 'polypeptide(L)'
;MRLTLGALAELEAGLESGSLLDLVQRFETGGFSTRDVLALIVAGLRGGGWTGRASDLLSSEIEGGPMAAARAAAELLARAFMLPETGDGGV
;
A
#
# COMPACT_ATOMS: atom_id res chain seq x y z
N MET A 1 0.82 8.84 5.19
CA MET A 1 1.59 7.89 4.34
C MET A 1 1.31 8.22 2.87
N ARG A 2 2.26 7.96 1.97
CA ARG A 2 2.12 8.17 0.51
C ARG A 2 2.94 7.11 -0.23
N LEU A 3 2.43 6.64 -1.37
CA LEU A 3 3.20 5.80 -2.29
C LEU A 3 3.92 6.69 -3.32
N THR A 4 5.24 6.56 -3.40
CA THR A 4 6.08 7.13 -4.45
C THR A 4 6.47 6.05 -5.45
N LEU A 5 6.94 6.42 -6.65
CA LEU A 5 7.42 5.43 -7.62
C LEU A 5 8.57 4.58 -7.06
N GLY A 6 9.47 5.17 -6.28
CA GLY A 6 10.53 4.42 -5.60
C GLY A 6 9.97 3.42 -4.59
N ALA A 7 9.02 3.83 -3.74
CA ALA A 7 8.38 2.95 -2.77
C ALA A 7 7.58 1.82 -3.43
N LEU A 8 6.93 2.10 -4.57
CA LEU A 8 6.24 1.10 -5.38
C LEU A 8 7.21 0.10 -6.00
N ALA A 9 8.35 0.57 -6.52
CA ALA A 9 9.39 -0.29 -7.07
C ALA A 9 10.02 -1.20 -6.00
N GLU A 10 10.28 -0.66 -4.80
CA GLU A 10 10.73 -1.45 -3.66
C GLU A 10 9.70 -2.48 -3.21
N LEU A 11 8.42 -2.09 -3.18
CA LEU A 11 7.32 -2.99 -2.86
C LEU A 11 7.26 -4.14 -3.86
N GLU A 12 7.25 -3.85 -5.15
CA GLU A 12 7.19 -4.84 -6.22
C GLU A 12 8.40 -5.79 -6.18
N ALA A 13 9.60 -5.27 -5.94
CA ALA A 13 10.80 -6.09 -5.76
C ALA A 13 10.74 -7.01 -4.53
N GLY A 14 9.93 -6.66 -3.52
CA GLY A 14 9.71 -7.46 -2.32
C GLY A 14 8.56 -8.47 -2.43
N LEU A 15 7.78 -8.45 -3.52
CA LEU A 15 6.74 -9.44 -3.76
C LEU A 15 7.37 -10.77 -4.15
N GLU A 16 7.12 -11.82 -3.37
CA GLU A 16 7.61 -13.18 -3.69
C GLU A 16 6.96 -13.76 -4.95
N SER A 17 5.73 -13.34 -5.26
CA SER A 17 5.03 -13.72 -6.48
C SER A 17 3.95 -12.71 -6.85
N GLY A 18 3.83 -12.45 -8.15
CA GLY A 18 2.84 -11.55 -8.72
C GLY A 18 3.35 -10.12 -8.87
N SER A 19 2.53 -9.32 -9.55
CA SER A 19 2.75 -7.91 -9.82
C SER A 19 2.00 -7.02 -8.83
N LEU A 20 2.26 -5.71 -8.86
CA LEU A 20 1.41 -4.73 -8.15
C LEU A 20 -0.07 -4.84 -8.56
N LEU A 21 -0.37 -5.26 -9.79
CA LEU A 21 -1.74 -5.46 -10.26
C LEU A 21 -2.40 -6.67 -9.58
N ASP A 22 -1.65 -7.76 -9.36
CA ASP A 22 -2.13 -8.92 -8.61
C ASP A 22 -2.42 -8.57 -7.15
N LEU A 23 -1.60 -7.69 -6.57
CA LEU A 23 -1.80 -7.18 -5.21
C LEU A 23 -3.09 -6.34 -5.13
N VAL A 24 -3.34 -5.45 -6.09
CA VAL A 24 -4.58 -4.67 -6.17
C VAL A 24 -5.79 -5.58 -6.24
N GLN A 25 -5.79 -6.57 -7.13
CA GLN A 25 -6.92 -7.53 -7.27
C GLN A 25 -7.20 -8.30 -5.98
N ARG A 26 -6.15 -8.71 -5.23
CA ARG A 26 -6.33 -9.35 -3.91
C ARG A 26 -7.00 -8.43 -2.91
N PHE A 27 -6.68 -7.13 -2.91
CA PHE A 27 -7.33 -6.15 -2.06
C PHE A 27 -8.81 -5.96 -2.42
N GLU A 28 -9.13 -5.89 -3.71
CA GLU A 28 -10.51 -5.72 -4.20
C GLU A 28 -11.40 -6.94 -3.87
N THR A 29 -10.83 -8.14 -3.95
CA THR A 29 -11.54 -9.40 -3.66
C THR A 29 -11.54 -9.78 -2.18
N GLY A 30 -10.82 -9.03 -1.33
CA GLY A 30 -10.61 -9.37 0.08
C GLY A 30 -9.67 -10.57 0.31
N GLY A 31 -9.00 -11.06 -0.73
CA GLY A 31 -8.03 -12.17 -0.69
C GLY A 31 -6.61 -11.76 -0.28
N PHE A 32 -6.44 -10.61 0.36
CA PHE A 32 -5.14 -10.13 0.83
C PHE A 32 -4.74 -10.79 2.16
N SER A 33 -3.43 -10.94 2.36
CA SER A 33 -2.85 -11.45 3.60
C SER A 33 -2.37 -10.31 4.51
N THR A 34 -2.10 -10.61 5.78
CA THR A 34 -1.43 -9.66 6.70
C THR A 34 -0.09 -9.19 6.17
N ARG A 35 0.62 -10.04 5.42
CA ARG A 35 1.89 -9.71 4.77
C ARG A 35 1.71 -8.65 3.69
N ASP A 36 0.66 -8.75 2.89
CA ASP A 36 0.31 -7.76 1.87
C ASP A 36 0.01 -6.39 2.51
N VAL A 37 -0.74 -6.38 3.62
CA VAL A 37 -1.02 -5.17 4.41
C VAL A 37 0.26 -4.54 4.94
N LEU A 38 1.12 -5.33 5.59
CA LEU A 38 2.39 -4.84 6.13
C LEU A 38 3.31 -4.29 5.05
N ALA A 39 3.42 -4.98 3.91
CA ALA A 39 4.25 -4.55 2.79
C ALA A 39 3.80 -3.17 2.26
N LEU A 40 2.49 -2.96 2.12
CA LEU A 40 1.92 -1.68 1.70
C LEU A 40 2.12 -0.56 2.71
N ILE A 41 1.96 -0.85 4.00
CA ILE A 41 2.18 0.15 5.05
C ILE A 41 3.66 0.57 5.07
N VAL A 42 4.58 -0.40 4.99
CA VAL A 42 6.03 -0.12 4.91
C VAL A 42 6.35 0.73 3.68
N ALA A 43 5.82 0.38 2.51
CA ALA A 43 5.98 1.18 1.30
C ALA A 43 5.42 2.60 1.46
N GLY A 44 4.21 2.74 2.02
CA GLY A 44 3.56 4.03 2.25
C GLY A 44 4.27 4.91 3.29
N LEU A 45 4.93 4.31 4.28
CA LEU A 45 5.77 4.99 5.26
C LEU A 45 7.08 5.45 4.61
N ARG A 46 7.74 4.59 3.84
CA ARG A 46 8.97 4.93 3.09
C ARG A 46 8.74 6.06 2.11
N GLY A 47 7.64 6.03 1.35
CA GLY A 47 7.27 7.13 0.47
C GLY A 47 6.94 8.44 1.21
N GLY A 48 6.67 8.36 2.52
CA GLY A 48 6.55 9.51 3.43
C GLY A 48 7.84 9.93 4.13
N GLY A 49 8.98 9.30 3.82
CA GLY A 49 10.30 9.62 4.39
C GLY A 49 10.70 8.77 5.61
N TRP A 50 9.94 7.74 5.97
CA TRP A 50 10.32 6.83 7.05
C TRP A 50 11.46 5.91 6.62
N THR A 51 12.50 5.78 7.46
CA THR A 51 13.72 5.03 7.17
C THR A 51 13.88 3.74 7.99
N GLY A 52 12.83 3.29 8.66
CA GLY A 52 12.85 2.05 9.44
C GLY A 52 12.77 0.78 8.60
N ARG A 53 12.87 -0.37 9.27
CA ARG A 53 12.76 -1.70 8.69
C ARG A 53 11.37 -2.28 8.91
N ALA A 54 10.93 -3.16 8.03
CA ALA A 54 9.65 -3.86 8.19
C ALA A 54 9.54 -4.60 9.54
N SER A 55 10.66 -5.11 10.07
CA SER A 55 10.74 -5.72 11.40
C SER A 55 10.35 -4.76 12.53
N ASP A 56 10.61 -3.47 12.38
CA ASP A 56 10.29 -2.47 13.39
C ASP A 56 8.77 -2.28 13.50
N LEU A 57 8.04 -2.54 12.40
CA LEU A 57 6.58 -2.53 12.39
C LEU A 57 5.96 -3.75 13.07
N LEU A 58 6.63 -4.92 13.03
CA LEU A 58 6.13 -6.15 13.65
C LEU A 58 6.01 -6.04 15.17
N SER A 59 6.87 -5.21 15.78
CA SER A 59 6.85 -4.92 17.21
C SER A 59 6.06 -3.66 17.56
N SER A 60 5.45 -3.00 16.57
CA SER A 60 4.67 -1.78 16.76
C SER A 60 3.18 -2.08 16.83
N GLU A 61 2.48 -1.41 17.74
CA GLU A 61 1.03 -1.44 17.78
C GLU A 61 0.44 -0.48 16.74
N ILE A 62 -0.54 -0.97 15.96
CA ILE A 62 -1.31 -0.13 15.05
C ILE A 62 -2.60 0.27 15.78
N GLU A 63 -2.79 1.57 15.99
CA GLU A 63 -4.03 2.09 16.55
C GLU A 63 -5.23 1.66 15.69
N GLY A 64 -6.30 1.18 16.34
CA GLY A 64 -7.46 0.61 15.64
C GLY A 64 -7.25 -0.83 15.13
N GLY A 65 -6.08 -1.42 15.40
CA GLY A 65 -5.80 -2.83 15.17
C GLY A 65 -5.67 -3.22 13.68
N PRO A 66 -5.76 -4.53 13.37
CA PRO A 66 -5.47 -5.04 12.03
C PRO A 66 -6.45 -4.56 10.95
N MET A 67 -7.70 -4.24 11.32
CA MET A 67 -8.69 -3.71 10.38
C MET A 67 -8.37 -2.27 9.97
N ALA A 68 -7.92 -1.43 10.90
CA ALA A 68 -7.45 -0.08 10.58
C ALA A 68 -6.22 -0.13 9.67
N ALA A 69 -5.29 -1.05 9.93
CA ALA A 69 -4.12 -1.30 9.09
C ALA A 69 -4.51 -1.69 7.65
N ALA A 70 -5.42 -2.66 7.50
CA ALA A 70 -5.90 -3.11 6.20
C ALA A 70 -6.59 -1.97 5.42
N ARG A 71 -7.41 -1.15 6.10
CA ARG A 71 -8.06 0.01 5.48
C ARG A 71 -7.06 1.05 4.99
N ALA A 72 -6.05 1.37 5.80
CA ALA A 72 -5.00 2.31 5.42
C ALA A 72 -4.20 1.80 4.20
N ALA A 73 -3.89 0.50 4.16
CA ALA A 73 -3.23 -0.13 3.02
C ALA A 73 -4.09 -0.07 1.73
N ALA A 74 -5.37 -0.39 1.83
CA ALA A 74 -6.30 -0.31 0.71
C ALA A 74 -6.44 1.12 0.17
N GLU A 75 -6.52 2.12 1.06
CA GLU A 75 -6.60 3.52 0.68
C GLU A 75 -5.31 4.03 0.01
N LEU A 76 -4.14 3.55 0.43
CA LEU A 76 -2.87 3.85 -0.23
C LEU A 76 -2.87 3.34 -1.67
N LEU A 77 -3.26 2.08 -1.89
CA LEU A 77 -3.37 1.50 -3.22
C LEU A 77 -4.34 2.28 -4.10
N ALA A 78 -5.55 2.54 -3.61
CA ALA A 78 -6.56 3.28 -4.35
C ALA A 78 -6.03 4.65 -4.81
N ARG A 79 -5.37 5.40 -3.92
CA ARG A 79 -4.81 6.72 -4.26
C ARG A 79 -3.64 6.67 -5.23
N ALA A 80 -2.87 5.58 -5.26
CA ALA A 80 -1.72 5.44 -6.15
C ALA A 80 -2.11 5.09 -7.59
N PHE A 81 -3.25 4.42 -7.76
CA PHE A 81 -3.73 3.92 -9.05
C PHE A 81 -5.03 4.55 -9.53
N MET A 82 -5.65 5.45 -8.76
CA MET A 82 -6.67 6.36 -9.27
C MET A 82 -6.05 7.17 -10.42
N LEU A 83 -6.53 6.96 -11.64
CA LEU A 83 -6.29 7.91 -12.70
C LEU A 83 -6.94 9.23 -12.27
N PRO A 84 -6.31 10.39 -12.51
CA PRO A 84 -7.03 11.64 -12.38
C PRO A 84 -8.25 11.50 -13.28
N GLU A 85 -9.44 11.58 -12.71
CA GLU A 85 -10.67 11.70 -13.47
C GLU A 85 -10.41 12.89 -14.39
N THR A 86 -10.27 12.63 -15.69
CA THR A 86 -10.17 13.66 -16.71
C THR A 86 -11.33 14.58 -16.42
N GLY A 87 -11.03 15.75 -15.86
CA GLY A 87 -12.01 16.79 -15.66
C GLY A 87 -12.55 17.08 -17.04
N ASP A 88 -13.71 16.50 -17.36
CA ASP A 88 -14.52 16.87 -18.50
C ASP A 88 -15.07 18.26 -18.17
N GLY A 89 -14.18 19.23 -18.26
CA GLY A 89 -14.52 20.63 -18.45
C GLY A 89 -15.09 20.72 -19.84
N GLY A 90 -16.36 20.33 -19.97
CA GLY A 90 -17.21 20.69 -21.09
C GLY A 90 -17.18 22.20 -21.23
N VAL A 91 -16.44 22.65 -22.25
CA VAL A 91 -16.52 23.99 -22.83
C VAL A 91 -17.62 24.04 -23.87
#